data_AF-A0A8G0LMG9-F1
#
_entry.id   AF-A0A8G0LMG9-F1
#
_cell.length_a   1.000
_cell.length_b   1.000
_cell.length_c   1.000
_cell.angle_alpha   90.00
_cell.angle_beta   90.00
_cell.angle_gamma   90.00
#
_symmetry.space_group_name_H-M   'P 1'
#
loop_
_entity.id
_entity.type
_entity.pdbx_description
1 polymer ?
#
loop_
_entity_poly.entity_id
_entity_poly.type
_entity_poly.pdbx_seq_one_letter_code
_entity_poly.pdbx_strand_id
1 'polypeptide(L)'
;MLKSATQQSTAAFGYQFSIPPALHGGDQPYIFPNGPFPGVDPIISKFVQQTIASFVNNGVPSEHIAGASIPPYATNKSILNLVPDSPTIIPDPTANERCAWWHKALYS
;
A
#
# COMPACT_ATOMS: atom_id res chain seq x y z
N MET A 1 -0.34 -3.46 -12.46
CA MET A 1 1.05 -3.26 -11.96
C MET A 1 1.50 -4.38 -11.04
N LEU A 2 0.91 -4.60 -9.85
CA LEU A 2 1.36 -5.67 -8.94
C LEU A 2 1.33 -7.07 -9.59
N LYS A 3 0.21 -7.45 -10.22
CA LYS A 3 0.10 -8.74 -10.94
C LYS A 3 1.17 -8.91 -12.04
N SER A 4 1.46 -7.85 -12.79
CA SER A 4 2.49 -7.88 -13.85
C SER A 4 3.90 -8.05 -13.26
N ALA A 5 4.21 -7.36 -12.17
CA ALA A 5 5.50 -7.51 -11.47
C ALA A 5 5.69 -8.94 -10.95
N THR A 6 4.62 -9.56 -10.42
CA THR A 6 4.69 -10.98 -9.99
C THR A 6 4.95 -11.96 -11.14
N GLN A 7 4.48 -11.66 -12.35
CA GLN A 7 4.77 -12.49 -13.54
C GLN A 7 6.23 -12.36 -14.00
N GLN A 8 6.88 -11.24 -13.66
CA GLN A 8 8.28 -10.96 -13.97
C GLN A 8 9.22 -11.33 -12.82
N SER A 9 8.76 -12.14 -11.86
CA SER A 9 9.51 -12.52 -10.65
C SER A 9 10.07 -11.32 -9.87
N THR A 10 9.43 -10.16 -9.97
CA THR A 10 9.81 -8.94 -9.27
C THR A 10 8.92 -8.76 -8.06
N ALA A 11 9.53 -8.60 -6.87
CA ALA A 11 8.79 -8.33 -5.65
C ALA A 11 8.06 -6.99 -5.77
N ALA A 12 6.76 -6.99 -5.47
CA ALA A 12 5.92 -5.81 -5.54
C ALA A 12 5.06 -5.71 -4.29
N PHE A 13 4.83 -4.49 -3.84
CA PHE A 13 4.12 -4.19 -2.60
C PHE A 13 3.02 -3.17 -2.92
N GLY A 14 1.82 -3.41 -2.41
CA GLY A 14 0.69 -2.51 -2.59
C GLY A 14 0.14 -2.05 -1.25
N TYR A 15 -0.50 -0.89 -1.24
CA TYR A 15 -1.31 -0.45 -0.11
C TYR A 15 -2.67 0.07 -0.57
N GLN A 16 -3.64 0.04 0.33
CA GLN A 16 -4.92 0.71 0.24
C GLN A 16 -5.00 1.77 1.34
N PHE A 17 -5.37 2.99 0.98
CA PHE A 17 -5.67 4.04 1.94
C PHE A 17 -7.15 3.99 2.31
N SER A 18 -7.44 3.67 3.58
CA SER A 18 -8.79 3.46 4.12
C SER A 18 -9.09 4.36 5.33
N ILE A 19 -8.29 5.41 5.55
CA ILE A 19 -8.57 6.38 6.60
C ILE A 19 -9.65 7.35 6.10
N PRO A 20 -10.84 7.43 6.75
CA PRO A 20 -11.92 8.29 6.30
C PRO A 20 -11.48 9.77 6.20
N PRO A 21 -11.89 10.51 5.15
CA PRO A 21 -12.88 10.12 4.12
C PRO A 21 -12.30 9.34 2.92
N ALA A 22 -11.02 8.91 2.97
CA ALA A 22 -10.34 8.11 1.94
C ALA A 22 -10.46 8.68 0.51
N LEU A 23 -10.47 10.01 0.39
CA LEU A 23 -10.58 10.71 -0.88
C LEU A 23 -9.26 10.68 -1.64
N HIS A 24 -9.34 10.92 -2.95
CA HIS A 24 -8.17 11.04 -3.80
C HIS A 24 -7.20 12.11 -3.26
N GLY A 25 -5.94 11.73 -3.07
CA GLY A 25 -4.90 12.58 -2.48
C GLY A 25 -4.90 12.64 -0.94
N GLY A 26 -5.81 11.92 -0.28
CA GLY A 26 -5.92 11.92 1.19
C GLY A 26 -4.72 11.31 1.93
N ASP A 27 -3.88 10.56 1.23
CA ASP A 27 -2.63 10.00 1.75
C ASP A 27 -1.45 10.99 1.71
N GLN A 28 -1.53 12.05 0.90
CA GLN A 28 -0.46 13.05 0.78
C GLN A 28 -0.01 13.64 2.13
N PRO A 29 -0.90 14.07 3.04
CA PRO A 29 -0.50 14.61 4.33
C PRO A 29 0.24 13.61 5.22
N TYR A 30 -0.03 12.30 5.07
CA TYR A 30 0.66 11.25 5.83
C TYR A 30 2.08 11.02 5.30
N ILE A 31 2.29 11.19 4.00
CA ILE A 31 3.59 11.07 3.33
C ILE A 31 4.44 12.33 3.56
N PHE A 32 3.81 13.52 3.48
CA PHE A 32 4.45 14.83 3.57
C PHE A 32 3.86 15.66 4.72
N PRO A 33 4.19 15.35 5.99
CA PRO A 33 3.58 16.00 7.17
C PRO A 33 3.91 17.49 7.30
N ASN A 34 5.00 17.95 6.69
CA ASN A 34 5.39 19.37 6.63
C ASN A 34 4.82 20.08 5.38
N GLY A 35 3.91 19.43 4.66
CA GLY A 35 3.24 19.98 3.48
C GLY A 35 2.12 20.96 3.82
N PRO A 36 1.35 21.42 2.81
CA PRO A 36 0.31 22.44 2.99
C PRO A 36 -0.92 21.96 3.79
N PHE A 37 -1.01 20.67 4.10
CA PHE A 37 -2.14 20.06 4.79
C PHE A 37 -1.65 19.35 6.07
N PRO A 38 -1.50 20.05 7.20
CA PRO A 38 -1.08 19.45 8.47
C PRO A 38 -2.25 18.75 9.18
N GLY A 39 -1.96 18.10 10.33
CA GLY A 39 -2.98 17.63 11.27
C GLY A 39 -3.42 16.19 11.12
N VAL A 40 -2.61 15.34 10.49
CA VAL A 40 -2.84 13.89 10.46
C VAL A 40 -2.33 13.19 11.72
N ASP A 41 -2.77 11.94 11.90
CA ASP A 41 -2.25 11.07 12.93
C ASP A 41 -0.72 10.89 12.78
N PRO A 42 0.08 11.32 13.78
CA PRO A 42 1.54 11.30 13.70
C PRO A 42 2.13 9.88 13.75
N ILE A 43 1.44 8.92 14.37
CA ILE A 43 1.87 7.52 14.43
C ILE A 43 1.73 6.90 13.04
N ILE A 44 0.59 7.10 12.40
CA ILE A 44 0.36 6.60 11.04
C ILE A 44 1.28 7.31 10.03
N SER A 45 1.46 8.63 10.14
CA SER A 45 2.38 9.36 9.26
C SER A 45 3.83 8.85 9.40
N LYS A 46 4.30 8.61 10.63
CA LYS A 46 5.62 8.02 10.88
C LYS A 46 5.74 6.63 10.25
N PHE A 47 4.72 5.79 10.41
CA PHE A 47 4.68 4.47 9.81
C PHE A 47 4.77 4.52 8.28
N VAL A 48 3.99 5.39 7.63
CA VAL A 48 4.02 5.57 6.17
C VAL A 48 5.40 6.01 5.70
N GLN A 49 6.01 7.01 6.36
CA GLN A 49 7.34 7.50 6.01
C GLN A 49 8.41 6.42 6.18
N GLN A 50 8.39 5.66 7.27
CA GLN A 50 9.33 4.55 7.49
C GLN A 50 9.16 3.43 6.46
N THR A 51 7.91 3.13 6.10
CA THR A 51 7.57 2.12 5.08
C THR A 51 8.15 2.50 3.73
N ILE A 52 7.93 3.75 3.28
CA ILE A 52 8.44 4.25 2.00
C ILE A 52 9.97 4.37 2.03
N ALA A 53 10.56 4.92 3.10
CA ALA A 53 12.00 5.09 3.22
C ALA A 53 12.73 3.75 3.22
N SER A 54 12.20 2.72 3.89
CA SER A 54 12.76 1.37 3.83
C SER A 54 12.74 0.81 2.42
N PHE A 55 11.63 0.98 1.69
CA PHE A 55 11.53 0.51 0.31
C PHE A 55 12.56 1.21 -0.59
N VAL A 56 12.73 2.52 -0.44
CA VAL A 56 13.72 3.30 -1.20
C VAL A 56 15.15 2.82 -0.90
N ASN A 57 15.48 2.56 0.37
CA ASN A 57 16.84 2.18 0.77
C ASN A 57 17.17 0.71 0.49
N ASN A 58 16.18 -0.19 0.60
CA ASN A 58 16.42 -1.64 0.69
C ASN A 58 15.67 -2.45 -0.38
N GLY A 59 14.78 -1.83 -1.17
CA GLY A 59 13.88 -2.53 -2.10
C GLY A 59 12.73 -3.28 -1.42
N VAL A 60 12.61 -3.19 -0.09
CA VAL A 60 11.55 -3.80 0.71
C VAL A 60 10.97 -2.80 1.72
N PRO A 61 9.65 -2.66 1.84
CA PRO A 61 9.04 -1.80 2.84
C PRO A 61 9.38 -2.26 4.25
N SER A 62 9.31 -1.36 5.22
CA SER A 62 9.69 -1.66 6.61
C SER A 62 8.90 -2.84 7.16
N GLU A 63 9.57 -3.72 7.89
CA GLU A 63 9.05 -5.03 8.29
C GLU A 63 8.12 -5.03 9.52
N HIS A 64 7.64 -3.88 9.99
CA HIS A 64 7.00 -3.85 11.30
C HIS A 64 5.63 -3.18 11.28
N ILE A 65 4.62 -4.01 11.05
CA ILE A 65 3.27 -3.79 11.57
C ILE A 65 3.06 -4.81 12.68
N ALA A 66 2.92 -4.38 13.93
CA ALA A 66 2.74 -5.29 15.07
C ALA A 66 3.74 -6.48 15.12
N GLY A 67 4.97 -6.28 14.64
CA GLY A 67 6.02 -7.31 14.60
C GLY A 67 6.01 -8.24 13.37
N ALA A 68 5.16 -8.00 12.37
CA ALA A 68 5.12 -8.77 11.12
C ALA A 68 5.51 -7.94 9.90
N SER A 69 6.33 -8.54 9.03
CA SER A 69 6.81 -7.95 7.77
C SER A 69 5.68 -7.82 6.76
N ILE A 70 5.68 -6.73 5.97
CA ILE A 70 4.73 -6.56 4.86
C ILE A 70 5.15 -7.54 3.75
N PRO A 71 4.36 -8.58 3.44
CA PRO A 71 4.77 -9.59 2.47
C PRO A 71 4.69 -9.05 1.04
N PRO A 72 5.52 -9.55 0.11
CA PRO A 72 5.33 -9.30 -1.30
C PRO A 72 3.94 -9.75 -1.76
N TYR A 73 3.37 -9.01 -2.72
CA TYR A 73 2.05 -9.28 -3.26
C TYR A 73 1.92 -10.70 -3.83
N ALA A 74 3.00 -11.27 -4.37
CA ALA A 74 3.04 -12.63 -4.92
C ALA A 74 2.66 -13.72 -3.89
N THR A 75 2.93 -13.49 -2.60
CA THR A 75 2.77 -14.52 -1.57
C THR A 75 1.31 -14.92 -1.40
N ASN A 76 0.42 -13.95 -1.17
CA ASN A 76 -1.00 -14.20 -0.88
C ASN A 76 -1.96 -13.22 -1.58
N LYS A 77 -1.49 -12.44 -2.56
CA LYS A 77 -2.23 -11.31 -3.16
C LYS A 77 -2.75 -10.36 -2.08
N SER A 78 -1.90 -10.11 -1.08
CA SER A 78 -2.23 -9.24 0.05
C SER A 78 -1.57 -7.88 -0.11
N ILE A 79 -2.19 -6.87 0.50
CA ILE A 79 -1.73 -5.49 0.51
C ILE A 79 -1.79 -4.93 1.92
N LEU A 80 -1.02 -3.88 2.15
CA LEU A 80 -1.11 -3.05 3.34
C LEU A 80 -2.41 -2.25 3.31
N ASN A 81 -3.17 -2.26 4.39
CA ASN A 81 -4.35 -1.43 4.57
C ASN A 81 -4.05 -0.36 5.62
N LEU A 82 -4.02 0.89 5.20
CA LEU A 82 -3.88 2.04 6.09
C LEU A 82 -5.28 2.39 6.63
N VAL A 83 -5.53 2.03 7.88
CA VAL A 83 -6.78 2.34 8.60
C VAL A 83 -6.45 3.18 9.85
N PRO A 84 -7.45 3.82 10.47
CA PRO A 84 -7.27 4.41 11.79
C PRO A 84 -6.68 3.40 12.79
N ASP A 85 -5.97 3.92 13.79
CA ASP A 85 -5.37 3.18 14.90
C ASP A 85 -4.19 2.26 14.56
N SER A 86 -4.39 1.31 13.64
CA SER A 86 -3.36 0.30 13.34
C SER A 86 -3.43 -0.20 11.89
N PRO A 87 -2.39 0.02 11.07
CA PRO A 87 -2.30 -0.60 9.74
C PRO A 87 -2.44 -2.12 9.81
N THR A 88 -3.06 -2.73 8.81
CA THR A 88 -3.31 -4.18 8.75
C THR A 88 -2.91 -4.76 7.40
N ILE A 89 -2.76 -6.08 7.30
CA ILE A 89 -2.60 -6.76 6.01
C ILE A 89 -3.95 -7.38 5.64
N ILE A 90 -4.44 -7.08 4.43
CA ILE A 90 -5.70 -7.61 3.91
C ILE A 90 -5.48 -8.29 2.55
N PRO A 91 -6.35 -9.22 2.14
CA PRO A 91 -6.43 -9.63 0.74
C PRO A 91 -6.73 -8.41 -0.14
N ASP A 92 -6.08 -8.30 -1.30
CA ASP A 92 -6.36 -7.23 -2.25
C ASP A 92 -7.82 -7.31 -2.72
N PRO A 93 -8.67 -6.32 -2.36
CA PRO A 93 -10.07 -6.36 -2.72
C PRO A 93 -10.30 -6.21 -4.23
N THR A 94 -9.28 -5.81 -4.99
CA THR A 94 -9.27 -5.72 -6.45
C THR A 94 -8.79 -7.01 -7.13
N ALA A 95 -8.37 -8.03 -6.38
CA ALA A 95 -8.03 -9.35 -6.91
C ALA A 95 -9.27 -10.21 -7.24
N ASN A 96 -10.21 -9.64 -8.00
CA ASN A 96 -11.50 -10.25 -8.34
C ASN A 96 -11.74 -10.33 -9.86
N GLU A 97 -12.87 -10.94 -10.25
CA GLU A 97 -13.25 -11.17 -11.66
C GLU A 97 -13.42 -9.87 -12.47
N ARG A 98 -13.97 -8.82 -11.84
CA ARG A 98 -14.12 -7.50 -12.48
C ARG A 98 -12.77 -6.97 -12.95
N CYS A 99 -11.77 -6.96 -12.09
CA CYS A 99 -10.42 -6.51 -12.45
C CYS A 99 -9.70 -7.49 -13.38
N ALA A 100 -9.98 -8.79 -13.30
CA ALA A 100 -9.46 -9.77 -14.25
C ALA A 100 -9.99 -9.52 -15.67
N TRP A 101 -11.25 -9.14 -15.81
CA TRP A 101 -11.84 -8.75 -17.09
C TRP A 101 -11.17 -7.50 -17.66
N TRP A 102 -11.02 -6.44 -16.85
CA TRP A 102 -10.36 -5.20 -17.28
C TRP A 102 -8.93 -5.43 -17.77
N HIS A 103 -8.19 -6.35 -17.15
CA HIS A 103 -6.82 -6.69 -17.57
C HIS A 103 -6.73 -7.44 -18.90
N LYS A 104 -7.83 -7.92 -19.48
CA LYS A 104 -7.79 -8.54 -20.81
C LYS A 104 -7.48 -7.53 -21.93
N ALA A 105 -7.70 -6.24 -21.66
CA ALA A 105 -7.43 -5.15 -22.61
C ALA A 105 -7.98 -5.44 -24.02
N LEU A 106 -9.22 -5.96 -24.12
CA LEU A 106 -9.79 -6.44 -25.39
C LEU A 106 -9.98 -5.35 -26.45
N TYR A 107 -9.86 -4.07 -26.07
CA TYR A 107 -10.05 -2.89 -26.91
C TYR A 107 -8.95 -1.86 -26.67
N SER A 108 -7.69 -2.28 -26.79
CA SER A 108 -6.49 -1.42 -26.65
C SER A 108 -5.82 -1.12 -27.98
#